data_AF-A0A9W6KVR7-F1
#
_entry.id   AF-A0A9W6KVR7-F1
#
_cell.length_a   1.000
_cell.length_b   1.000
_cell.length_c   1.000
_cell.angle_alpha   90.00
_cell.angle_beta   90.00
_cell.angle_gamma   90.00
#
_symmetry.space_group_name_H-M   'P 1'
#
loop_
_entity.id
_entity.type
_entity.pdbx_description
1 polymer ?
#
loop_
_entity_poly.entity_id
_entity_poly.type
_entity_poly.pdbx_seq_one_letter_code
_entity_poly.pdbx_strand_id
1 'polypeptide(L)' 'MLLAEFDYTLTPRPTFPMLNTMRPRYDMWLLKRYGLPALYRHGLLRGRA' A
#
# COMPACT_ATOMS: atom_id res chain seq x y z
N MET A 1 2.38 10.84 4.15
CA MET A 1 3.12 10.09 3.11
C MET A 1 2.15 9.64 2.04
N LEU A 2 2.59 9.53 0.79
CA LEU A 2 1.80 9.06 -0.36
C LEU A 2 2.13 7.58 -0.63
N LEU A 3 1.12 6.73 -0.82
CA LEU A 3 1.29 5.38 -1.37
C LEU A 3 0.82 5.45 -2.81
N ALA A 4 1.78 5.65 -3.70
CA ALA A 4 1.48 5.79 -5.11
C ALA A 4 1.49 4.41 -5.75
N GLU A 5 0.31 3.93 -6.12
CA GLU A 5 0.09 2.70 -6.87
C GLU A 5 -0.13 3.07 -8.34
N PHE A 6 0.79 2.66 -9.20
CA PHE A 6 0.79 2.97 -10.63
C PHE A 6 0.61 1.69 -11.44
N ASP A 7 -0.17 1.78 -12.51
CA ASP A 7 -0.22 0.73 -13.53
C ASP A 7 1.05 0.78 -14.40
N TYR A 8 1.32 -0.26 -15.20
CA TYR A 8 2.41 -0.29 -16.19
C TYR A 8 2.30 0.84 -17.23
N THR A 9 1.12 1.42 -17.37
CA THR A 9 0.82 2.59 -18.21
C THR A 9 1.00 3.93 -17.47
N LEU A 10 1.58 3.92 -16.26
CA LEU A 10 1.77 5.08 -15.37
C LEU A 10 0.46 5.77 -14.96
N THR A 11 -0.68 5.14 -15.19
CA THR A 11 -1.96 5.65 -14.69
C THR A 11 -2.11 5.34 -13.21
N PRO A 12 -2.57 6.29 -12.40
CA PRO A 12 -2.78 6.03 -10.98
C PRO A 12 -3.97 5.11 -10.76
N ARG A 13 -3.72 3.93 -10.20
CA ARG A 13 -4.76 2.96 -9.82
C ARG A 13 -4.80 2.82 -8.30
N PRO A 14 -5.60 3.63 -7.60
CA PRO A 14 -5.80 3.45 -6.18
C PRO A 14 -6.53 2.12 -5.94
N THR A 15 -5.86 1.14 -5.32
CA THR A 15 -6.45 -0.18 -4.98
C THR A 15 -7.60 -0.05 -3.98
N PHE A 16 -7.65 1.05 -3.23
CA PHE A 16 -8.73 1.37 -2.29
C PHE A 16 -9.51 2.61 -2.77
N PRO A 17 -10.59 2.45 -3.57
CA PRO A 17 -11.35 3.59 -4.10
C PRO A 17 -12.02 4.45 -3.02
N MET A 18 -12.21 3.92 -1.80
CA MET A 18 -12.75 4.68 -0.65
C MET A 18 -11.69 5.53 0.07
N LEU A 19 -10.41 5.21 -0.08
CA LEU A 19 -9.32 5.91 0.58
C LEU A 19 -8.53 6.63 -0.49
N ASN A 20 -8.81 7.91 -0.72
CA ASN A 20 -8.07 8.74 -1.68
C ASN A 20 -6.55 8.69 -1.37
N THR A 21 -5.82 7.81 -2.06
CA THR A 21 -4.38 7.58 -1.86
C THR A 21 -3.50 8.64 -2.51
N MET A 22 -4.12 9.57 -3.24
CA MET A 22 -3.50 10.75 -3.87
C MET A 22 -3.24 11.90 -2.90
N ARG A 23 -3.73 11.81 -1.66
CA ARG A 23 -3.46 12.80 -0.61
C ARG A 23 -2.52 12.21 0.44
N PRO A 24 -1.58 13.02 0.98
CA PRO A 24 -0.75 12.57 2.08
C PRO A 24 -1.63 12.31 3.31
N ARG A 25 -1.68 11.05 3.76
CA ARG A 25 -2.45 10.63 4.94
C ARG A 25 -1.54 9.99 5.98
N TYR A 26 -1.93 10.13 7.25
CA TYR A 26 -1.25 9.46 8.36
C TYR A 26 -1.50 7.95 8.35
N ASP A 27 -2.68 7.52 7.91
CA ASP A 27 -3.05 6.10 7.73
C ASP A 27 -2.04 5.35 6.85
N MET A 28 -1.60 5.99 5.76
CA MET A 28 -0.61 5.42 4.84
C MET A 28 0.77 5.26 5.48
N TRP A 29 1.13 6.19 6.37
CA TRP A 29 2.37 6.11 7.11
C TRP A 29 2.33 4.96 8.11
N LEU A 30 1.20 4.76 8.80
CA LEU A 30 1.01 3.65 9.73
C LEU A 30 1.06 2.30 9.00
N LEU A 31 0.35 2.17 7.87
CA LEU A 31 0.38 0.98 7.02
C LEU A 31 1.80 0.68 6.53
N LYS A 32 2.52 1.70 6.04
CA LYS A 32 3.90 1.53 5.55
C LYS A 32 4.85 1.15 6.67
N ARG A 33 4.68 1.70 7.88
CA ARG A 33 5.54 1.45 9.03
C ARG A 33 5.30 0.09 9.69
N TYR A 34 4.04 -0.34 9.83
CA TYR A 34 3.69 -1.55 10.58
C TYR A 34 3.06 -2.66 9.74
N GLY A 35 2.27 -2.30 8.72
CA GLY A 35 1.62 -3.26 7.84
C GLY A 35 2.59 -4.00 6.93
N LEU A 36 3.51 -3.29 6.27
CA LEU A 36 4.47 -3.92 5.35
C LEU A 36 5.41 -4.94 6.04
N PRO A 37 6.02 -4.65 7.21
CA PRO A 37 6.89 -5.63 7.88
C PRO A 37 6.13 -6.86 8.38
N ALA A 38 4.85 -6.71 8.73
CA ALA A 38 4.01 -7.82 9.14
C ALA A 38 3.58 -8.66 7.94
N LEU A 39 3.11 -8.03 6.85
CA LEU A 39 2.68 -8.72 5.64
C LEU A 39 3.84 -9.44 4.96
N TYR A 40 5.03 -8.83 4.93
CA TYR A 40 6.23 -9.45 4.41
C TYR A 40 6.59 -10.72 5.20
N ARG A 41 6.67 -10.62 6.54
CA ARG A 41 7.06 -11.76 7.39
C ARG A 41 5.99 -12.84 7.50
N HIS A 42 4.71 -12.47 7.50
CA HIS A 42 3.61 -13.39 7.78
C HIS A 42 2.85 -13.88 6.56
N GLY A 43 2.88 -13.16 5.43
CA GLY A 43 2.23 -13.54 4.18
C GLY A 43 3.25 -13.94 3.13
N LEU A 44 4.06 -12.97 2.68
CA LEU A 44 4.93 -13.11 1.51
C LEU A 44 6.01 -14.19 1.70
N LEU A 45 6.73 -14.17 2.84
CA LEU A 45 7.75 -15.18 3.15
C LEU A 45 7.18 -16.59 3.38
N ARG A 46 5.88 -16.71 3.63
CA ARG A 46 5.21 -17.98 3.92
C ARG A 46 4.44 -18.52 2.71
N GLY A 47 4.55 -17.88 1.55
CA GLY A 47 3.91 -18.31 0.31
C GLY A 47 2.38 -18.29 0.37
N ARG A 48 1.79 -17.45 1.23
CA ARG A 48 0.34 -17.28 1.37
C ARG A 48 -0.17 -16.00 0.67
N ALA A 49 0.51 -15.60 -0.40
CA ALA A 49 0.21 -14.41 -1.19
C ALA A 49 -0.09 -14.82 -2.63
#